data_AF-A0A7W3TIL7-F1
#
_entry.id   AF-A0A7W3TIL7-F1
#
_cell.length_a   1.000
_cell.length_b   1.000
_cell.length_c   1.000
_cell.angle_alpha   90.00
_cell.angle_beta   90.00
_cell.angle_gamma   90.00
#
_symmetry.space_group_name_H-M   'P 1'
#
loop_
_entity.id
_entity.type
_entity.pdbx_description
1 polymer ?
#
loop_
_entity_poly.entity_id
_entity_poly.type
_entity_poly.pdbx_seq_one_letter_code
_entity_poly.pdbx_strand_id
1 'polypeptide(L)'
;MEGDAVLTPQIARLRAGLESHGVFEELRDIQALRAFMQVHVFAVWDFMSLVKRLQQDLTCVRLPWMPPADPASARLINDIVLAEESDIDAEGRPASHLDLYLKAMEDVGAPTRAFRHFLDLLGQGHGHEQALAEAGAPDFVAEFVCDTLRTATGGTTLQVMASFLYGRENVIPGMFQGLLDRWGLDTLQAPGFVYYLERHIELDADEHGPAASRMLATMLGRQRDGLKVARDAARQALNARHRLWDCTAMQLREIATMAAEPRAATA
;
A
#
# COMPACT_ATOMS: atom_id res chain seq x y z
N MET A 1 0.32 28.14 9.42
CA MET A 1 -0.01 26.74 9.07
C MET A 1 -1.48 26.53 9.39
N GLU A 2 -2.37 26.67 8.40
CA GLU A 2 -3.70 26.09 8.55
C GLU A 2 -3.53 24.57 8.56
N GLY A 3 -4.01 23.91 9.61
CA GLY A 3 -3.91 22.46 9.75
C GLY A 3 -4.68 21.72 8.65
N ASP A 4 -4.31 20.47 8.41
CA ASP A 4 -5.05 19.58 7.51
C ASP A 4 -6.51 19.46 7.97
N ALA A 5 -7.44 20.02 7.19
CA ALA A 5 -8.85 20.08 7.51
C ALA A 5 -9.49 18.68 7.64
N VAL A 6 -8.96 17.67 6.96
CA VAL A 6 -9.46 16.29 7.02
C VAL A 6 -8.99 15.59 8.29
N LEU A 7 -7.83 15.98 8.84
CA LEU A 7 -7.19 15.33 9.98
C LEU A 7 -7.90 15.61 11.32
N THR A 8 -9.02 14.91 11.55
CA THR A 8 -9.68 14.89 12.87
C THR A 8 -8.83 14.14 13.90
N PRO A 9 -9.05 14.34 15.23
CA PRO A 9 -8.35 13.58 16.26
C PRO A 9 -8.48 12.06 16.11
N GLN A 10 -9.61 11.58 15.58
CA GLN A 10 -9.81 10.15 15.29
C GLN A 10 -8.90 9.67 14.16
N ILE A 11 -8.85 10.40 13.04
CA ILE A 11 -8.00 10.06 11.89
C ILE A 11 -6.52 10.15 12.27
N ALA A 12 -6.13 11.17 13.06
CA ALA A 12 -4.77 11.29 13.57
C ALA A 12 -4.36 10.09 14.43
N ARG A 13 -5.25 9.60 15.32
CA ARG A 13 -4.99 8.39 16.13
C ARG A 13 -4.88 7.14 15.26
N LEU A 14 -5.76 6.97 14.28
CA LEU A 14 -5.69 5.84 13.35
C LEU A 14 -4.37 5.86 12.59
N ARG A 15 -3.96 7.00 12.06
CA ARG A 15 -2.65 7.16 11.39
C ARG A 15 -1.50 6.78 12.33
N ALA A 16 -1.43 7.39 13.52
CA ALA A 16 -0.35 7.13 14.47
C ALA A 16 -0.29 5.65 14.89
N GLY A 17 -1.44 4.98 15.00
CA GLY A 17 -1.50 3.55 15.31
C GLY A 17 -0.88 2.67 14.23
N LEU A 18 -0.88 3.08 12.95
CA LEU A 18 -0.16 2.37 11.88
C LEU A 18 1.34 2.59 12.00
N GLU A 19 1.76 3.81 12.31
CA GLU A 19 3.17 4.14 12.50
C GLU A 19 3.78 3.37 13.69
N SER A 20 2.99 2.82 14.60
CA SER A 20 3.44 2.01 15.75
C SER A 20 2.76 0.65 15.88
N HIS A 21 2.38 0.05 14.75
CA HIS A 21 1.56 -1.16 14.78
C HIS A 21 2.33 -2.39 15.30
N GLY A 22 1.67 -3.23 16.10
CA GLY A 22 2.28 -4.41 16.72
C GLY A 22 2.72 -5.52 15.74
N VAL A 23 2.31 -5.43 14.47
CA VAL A 23 2.75 -6.36 13.41
C VAL A 23 4.27 -6.33 13.23
N PHE A 24 4.90 -5.17 13.46
CA PHE A 24 6.36 -5.02 13.32
C PHE A 24 7.12 -5.88 14.35
N GLU A 25 6.58 -6.02 15.56
CA GLU A 25 7.17 -6.84 16.63
C GLU A 25 7.05 -8.35 16.37
N GLU A 26 6.20 -8.75 15.43
CA GLU A 26 6.07 -10.15 15.00
C GLU A 26 7.11 -10.53 13.92
N LEU A 27 7.77 -9.55 13.29
CA LEU A 27 8.82 -9.76 12.29
C LEU A 27 10.17 -10.08 12.97
N ARG A 28 10.22 -11.20 13.69
CA ARG A 28 11.38 -11.60 14.52
C ARG A 28 12.41 -12.45 13.78
N ASP A 29 12.00 -13.08 12.69
CA ASP A 29 12.85 -13.96 11.90
C ASP A 29 12.45 -13.96 10.42
N ILE A 30 13.25 -14.67 9.61
CA ILE A 30 13.06 -14.72 8.16
C ILE A 30 11.74 -15.41 7.76
N GLN A 31 11.22 -16.34 8.58
CA GLN A 31 9.95 -17.00 8.27
C GLN A 31 8.79 -16.04 8.48
N ALA A 32 8.82 -15.26 9.57
CA ALA A 32 7.84 -14.20 9.80
C ALA A 32 7.89 -13.15 8.68
N LEU A 33 9.08 -12.73 8.25
CA LEU A 33 9.21 -11.81 7.11
C LEU A 33 8.61 -12.41 5.83
N ARG A 34 8.94 -13.65 5.47
CA ARG A 34 8.36 -14.31 4.29
C ARG A 34 6.85 -14.37 4.33
N ALA A 35 6.26 -14.66 5.49
CA ALA A 35 4.82 -14.70 5.67
C ALA A 35 4.19 -13.30 5.53
N PHE A 36 4.81 -12.28 6.12
CA PHE A 36 4.39 -10.88 5.96
C PHE A 36 4.40 -10.45 4.50
N MET A 37 5.48 -10.76 3.75
CA MET A 37 5.59 -10.36 2.35
C MET A 37 4.55 -11.03 1.45
N GLN A 38 4.17 -12.28 1.73
CA GLN A 38 3.11 -12.99 1.00
C GLN A 38 1.74 -12.31 1.16
N VAL A 39 1.51 -11.60 2.27
CA VAL A 39 0.32 -10.78 2.48
C VAL A 39 0.49 -9.41 1.83
N HIS A 40 1.60 -8.74 2.13
CA HIS A 40 1.78 -7.33 1.80
C HIS A 40 1.91 -7.06 0.29
N VAL A 41 2.41 -8.03 -0.49
CA VAL A 41 2.52 -7.91 -1.96
C VAL A 41 1.20 -7.54 -2.64
N PHE A 42 0.06 -7.98 -2.12
CA PHE A 42 -1.26 -7.62 -2.64
C PHE A 42 -1.59 -6.14 -2.40
N ALA A 43 -1.17 -5.58 -1.27
CA ALA A 43 -1.33 -4.16 -0.95
C ALA A 43 -0.34 -3.26 -1.71
N VAL A 44 0.82 -3.79 -2.10
CA VAL A 44 1.74 -3.12 -3.03
C VAL A 44 1.10 -3.03 -4.42
N TRP A 45 0.49 -4.11 -4.89
CA TRP A 45 -0.19 -4.14 -6.18
C TRP A 45 -1.45 -3.27 -6.25
N ASP A 46 -2.33 -3.34 -5.24
CA ASP A 46 -3.62 -2.63 -5.28
C ASP A 46 -3.47 -1.10 -5.17
N PHE A 47 -2.36 -0.63 -4.60
CA PHE A 47 -2.01 0.79 -4.50
C PHE A 47 -2.02 1.47 -5.87
N MET A 48 -1.44 0.80 -6.87
CA MET A 48 -1.39 1.30 -8.24
C MET A 48 -2.79 1.53 -8.82
N SER A 49 -3.82 0.80 -8.40
CA SER A 49 -5.19 1.05 -8.88
C SER A 49 -5.73 2.42 -8.45
N LEU A 50 -5.38 2.90 -7.25
CA LEU A 50 -5.71 4.26 -6.80
C LEU A 50 -4.93 5.29 -7.62
N VAL A 51 -3.63 5.07 -7.82
CA VAL A 51 -2.76 5.96 -8.61
C VAL A 51 -3.25 6.07 -10.06
N LYS A 52 -3.52 4.96 -10.74
CA LYS A 52 -4.02 4.96 -12.13
C LYS A 52 -5.39 5.63 -12.23
N ARG A 53 -6.27 5.46 -11.23
CA ARG A 53 -7.54 6.18 -11.19
C ARG A 53 -7.33 7.69 -11.09
N LEU A 54 -6.45 8.15 -10.21
CA LEU A 54 -6.11 9.57 -10.10
C LEU A 54 -5.43 10.09 -11.36
N GLN A 55 -4.60 9.30 -12.03
CA GLN A 55 -3.98 9.67 -13.30
C GLN A 55 -5.05 9.87 -14.39
N GLN A 56 -6.03 8.99 -14.46
CA GLN A 56 -7.16 9.13 -15.39
C GLN A 56 -7.99 10.39 -15.13
N ASP A 57 -8.22 10.73 -13.86
CA ASP A 57 -9.06 11.86 -13.46
C ASP A 57 -8.34 13.22 -13.55
N LEU A 58 -7.01 13.25 -13.30
CA LEU A 58 -6.25 14.49 -13.11
C LEU A 58 -5.26 14.79 -14.24
N THR A 59 -4.99 13.82 -15.13
CA THR A 59 -4.10 14.00 -16.28
C THR A 59 -4.83 13.70 -17.60
N CYS A 60 -4.10 13.32 -18.64
CA CYS A 60 -4.67 12.88 -19.90
C CYS A 60 -4.00 11.57 -20.34
N VAL A 61 -4.77 10.47 -20.28
CA VAL A 61 -4.35 9.15 -20.76
C VAL A 61 -5.16 8.69 -21.99
N ARG A 62 -5.88 9.62 -22.62
CA ARG A 62 -6.76 9.37 -23.78
C ARG A 62 -6.26 10.16 -25.00
N LEU A 63 -6.64 9.71 -26.20
CA LEU A 63 -6.36 10.40 -27.46
C LEU A 63 -7.64 11.00 -28.07
N PRO A 64 -7.58 12.19 -28.70
CA PRO A 64 -6.42 13.08 -28.77
C PRO A 64 -6.08 13.70 -27.40
N TRP A 65 -4.80 14.04 -27.21
CA TRP A 65 -4.33 14.65 -25.97
C TRP A 65 -4.93 16.04 -25.74
N MET A 66 -5.28 16.33 -24.50
CA MET A 66 -5.74 17.65 -24.02
C MET A 66 -4.94 18.07 -22.78
N PRO A 67 -4.63 19.36 -22.62
CA PRO A 67 -3.92 19.84 -21.43
C PRO A 67 -4.77 19.63 -20.15
N PRO A 68 -4.14 19.27 -19.02
CA PRO A 68 -4.87 19.05 -17.77
C PRO A 68 -5.46 20.35 -17.23
N ALA A 69 -6.64 20.25 -16.59
CA ALA A 69 -7.32 21.39 -15.99
C ALA A 69 -6.58 21.94 -14.75
N ASP A 70 -5.80 21.09 -14.08
CA ASP A 70 -4.96 21.44 -12.94
C ASP A 70 -3.53 20.89 -13.15
N PRO A 71 -2.63 21.68 -13.75
CA PRO A 71 -1.26 21.25 -14.03
C PRO A 71 -0.46 20.85 -12.79
N ALA A 72 -0.76 21.41 -11.60
CA ALA A 72 -0.03 21.07 -10.38
C ALA A 72 -0.41 19.67 -9.89
N SER A 73 -1.71 19.35 -9.86
CA SER A 73 -2.20 18.00 -9.56
C SER A 73 -1.72 16.98 -10.61
N ALA A 74 -1.72 17.37 -11.89
CA ALA A 74 -1.24 16.50 -12.95
C ALA A 74 0.24 16.19 -12.85
N ARG A 75 1.07 17.18 -12.48
CA ARG A 75 2.51 16.98 -12.25
C ARG A 75 2.75 16.00 -11.12
N LEU A 76 2.12 16.22 -9.97
CA LEU A 76 2.25 15.35 -8.79
C LEU A 76 1.91 13.89 -9.13
N ILE A 77 0.75 13.65 -9.74
CA ILE A 77 0.33 12.28 -10.04
C ILE A 77 1.24 11.62 -11.07
N ASN A 78 1.76 12.37 -12.05
CA ASN A 78 2.73 11.80 -12.99
C ASN A 78 4.09 11.53 -12.35
N ASP A 79 4.52 12.32 -11.38
CA ASP A 79 5.75 12.08 -10.61
C ASP A 79 5.61 10.80 -9.76
N ILE A 80 4.46 10.61 -9.09
CA ILE A 80 4.14 9.37 -8.36
C ILE A 80 4.09 8.19 -9.32
N VAL A 81 3.45 8.32 -10.49
CA VAL A 81 3.42 7.25 -11.50
C VAL A 81 4.83 6.90 -11.98
N LEU A 82 5.69 7.90 -12.21
CA LEU A 82 7.09 7.66 -12.58
C LEU A 82 7.81 6.85 -11.50
N ALA A 83 7.65 7.25 -10.23
CA ALA A 83 8.29 6.61 -9.09
C ALA A 83 7.78 5.18 -8.83
N GLU A 84 6.51 4.89 -9.11
CA GLU A 84 5.87 3.63 -8.70
C GLU A 84 5.76 2.60 -9.84
N GLU A 85 5.39 3.06 -11.04
CA GLU A 85 5.18 2.22 -12.22
C GLU A 85 6.47 1.98 -13.02
N SER A 86 7.46 2.89 -12.88
CA SER A 86 8.66 2.91 -13.71
C SER A 86 9.89 3.52 -13.02
N ASP A 87 10.11 3.13 -11.77
CA ASP A 87 11.30 3.52 -11.01
C ASP A 87 12.60 2.97 -11.62
N ILE A 88 13.72 3.28 -10.97
CA ILE A 88 15.02 2.72 -11.25
C ILE A 88 15.46 1.84 -10.06
N ASP A 89 15.79 0.58 -10.34
CA ASP A 89 16.32 -0.36 -9.35
C ASP A 89 17.75 -0.04 -8.90
N ALA A 90 18.24 -0.75 -7.89
CA ALA A 90 19.60 -0.57 -7.35
C ALA A 90 20.72 -0.82 -8.39
N GLU A 91 20.40 -1.46 -9.52
CA GLU A 91 21.34 -1.70 -10.62
C GLU A 91 21.17 -0.70 -11.78
N GLY A 92 20.35 0.33 -11.62
CA GLY A 92 20.15 1.37 -12.63
C GLY A 92 19.18 0.98 -13.75
N ARG A 93 18.35 -0.05 -13.56
CA ARG A 93 17.41 -0.56 -14.58
C ARG A 93 15.97 -0.15 -14.25
N PRO A 94 15.12 0.08 -15.27
CA PRO A 94 13.71 0.35 -15.03
C PRO A 94 13.00 -0.81 -14.31
N ALA A 95 12.26 -0.51 -13.26
CA ALA A 95 11.48 -1.46 -12.47
C ALA A 95 10.30 -0.76 -11.81
N SER A 96 9.14 -1.42 -11.73
CA SER A 96 8.06 -0.94 -10.85
C SER A 96 8.37 -1.26 -9.40
N HIS A 97 7.73 -0.58 -8.46
CA HIS A 97 7.83 -0.93 -7.04
C HIS A 97 7.31 -2.33 -6.74
N LEU A 98 6.37 -2.84 -7.52
CA LEU A 98 5.96 -4.24 -7.45
C LEU A 98 7.09 -5.19 -7.88
N ASP A 99 7.85 -4.85 -8.92
CA ASP A 99 9.02 -5.63 -9.34
C ASP A 99 10.10 -5.64 -8.25
N LEU A 100 10.36 -4.48 -7.64
CA LEU A 100 11.29 -4.37 -6.51
C LEU A 100 10.83 -5.26 -5.33
N TYR A 101 9.54 -5.24 -5.01
CA TYR A 101 8.98 -6.05 -3.93
C TYR A 101 9.08 -7.56 -4.22
N LEU A 102 8.73 -7.99 -5.44
CA LEU A 102 8.82 -9.39 -5.86
C LEU A 102 10.27 -9.88 -5.89
N LYS A 103 11.22 -9.04 -6.33
CA LYS A 103 12.65 -9.36 -6.25
C LYS A 103 13.10 -9.53 -4.79
N ALA A 104 12.70 -8.61 -3.91
CA ALA A 104 12.98 -8.73 -2.48
C ALA A 104 12.38 -10.01 -1.86
N MET A 105 11.18 -10.42 -2.30
CA MET A 105 10.58 -11.69 -1.90
C MET A 105 11.44 -12.88 -2.33
N GLU A 106 11.92 -12.87 -3.56
CA GLU A 106 12.78 -13.93 -4.10
C GLU A 106 14.12 -14.00 -3.36
N ASP A 107 14.74 -12.86 -3.07
CA ASP A 107 16.03 -12.76 -2.35
C ASP A 107 15.96 -13.41 -0.96
N VAL A 108 14.84 -13.25 -0.25
CA VAL A 108 14.64 -13.88 1.06
C VAL A 108 13.99 -15.25 0.97
N GLY A 109 13.62 -15.74 -0.22
CA GLY A 109 12.95 -17.03 -0.42
C GLY A 109 11.47 -17.07 0.00
N ALA A 110 10.77 -15.93 -0.03
CA ALA A 110 9.33 -15.85 0.17
C ALA A 110 8.58 -16.37 -1.08
N PRO A 111 7.64 -17.33 -0.93
CA PRO A 111 6.87 -17.83 -2.07
C PRO A 111 6.04 -16.73 -2.76
N THR A 112 6.19 -16.58 -4.08
CA THR A 112 5.40 -15.63 -4.89
C THR A 112 4.26 -16.30 -5.66
N ARG A 113 4.12 -17.63 -5.56
CA ARG A 113 3.20 -18.44 -6.39
C ARG A 113 1.74 -17.98 -6.34
N ALA A 114 1.23 -17.65 -5.14
CA ALA A 114 -0.17 -17.26 -4.96
C ALA A 114 -0.44 -15.93 -5.66
N PHE A 115 0.45 -14.95 -5.42
CA PHE A 115 0.35 -13.64 -6.05
C PHE A 115 0.52 -13.71 -7.58
N ARG A 116 1.47 -14.50 -8.09
CA ARG A 116 1.64 -14.71 -9.54
C ARG A 116 0.43 -15.38 -10.16
N HIS A 117 -0.14 -16.40 -9.50
CA HIS A 117 -1.37 -17.05 -9.96
C HIS A 117 -2.55 -16.07 -10.00
N PHE A 118 -2.68 -15.20 -8.98
CA PHE A 118 -3.67 -14.12 -8.97
C PHE A 118 -3.52 -13.20 -10.20
N LEU A 119 -2.31 -12.75 -10.51
CA LEU A 119 -2.06 -11.91 -11.70
C LEU A 119 -2.38 -12.65 -13.01
N ASP A 120 -2.03 -13.93 -13.11
CA ASP A 120 -2.34 -14.74 -14.29
C ASP A 120 -3.85 -14.85 -14.53
N LEU A 121 -4.64 -15.04 -13.47
CA LEU A 121 -6.11 -15.09 -13.55
C LEU A 121 -6.70 -13.75 -13.99
N LEU A 122 -6.19 -12.63 -13.46
CA LEU A 122 -6.58 -11.30 -13.93
C LEU A 122 -6.24 -11.09 -15.41
N GLY A 123 -5.06 -11.53 -15.85
CA GLY A 123 -4.63 -11.48 -17.25
C GLY A 123 -5.52 -12.31 -18.19
N GLN A 124 -6.18 -13.35 -17.67
CA GLN A 124 -7.17 -14.16 -18.37
C GLN A 124 -8.59 -13.57 -18.34
N GLY A 125 -8.78 -12.42 -17.68
CA GLY A 125 -10.06 -11.71 -17.61
C GLY A 125 -10.98 -12.13 -16.47
N HIS A 126 -10.49 -12.89 -15.48
CA HIS A 126 -11.26 -13.20 -14.28
C HIS A 126 -11.52 -11.95 -13.44
N GLY A 127 -12.64 -11.92 -12.73
CA GLY A 127 -12.90 -10.87 -11.75
C GLY A 127 -11.92 -10.96 -10.57
N HIS A 128 -11.54 -9.82 -10.00
CA HIS A 128 -10.55 -9.78 -8.91
C HIS A 128 -10.96 -10.58 -7.67
N GLU A 129 -12.24 -10.56 -7.29
CA GLU A 129 -12.77 -11.38 -6.17
C GLU A 129 -12.55 -12.89 -6.43
N GLN A 130 -12.90 -13.35 -7.64
CA GLN A 130 -12.68 -14.75 -8.04
C GLN A 130 -11.19 -15.09 -8.08
N ALA A 131 -10.38 -14.21 -8.67
CA ALA A 131 -8.94 -14.42 -8.80
C ALA A 131 -8.24 -14.51 -7.43
N LEU A 132 -8.63 -13.69 -6.46
CA LEU A 132 -8.10 -13.74 -5.08
C LEU A 132 -8.42 -15.07 -4.40
N ALA A 133 -9.67 -15.55 -4.54
CA ALA A 133 -10.11 -16.81 -3.96
C ALA A 133 -9.38 -18.01 -4.58
N GLU A 134 -9.29 -18.07 -5.91
CA GLU A 134 -8.60 -19.15 -6.63
C GLU A 134 -7.07 -19.15 -6.38
N ALA A 135 -6.48 -17.97 -6.21
CA ALA A 135 -5.08 -17.82 -5.82
C ALA A 135 -4.77 -18.26 -4.38
N GLY A 136 -5.80 -18.47 -3.56
CA GLY A 136 -5.65 -18.81 -2.14
C GLY A 136 -5.17 -17.63 -1.30
N ALA A 137 -5.51 -16.39 -1.68
CA ALA A 137 -5.26 -15.23 -0.84
C ALA A 137 -6.10 -15.34 0.45
N PRO A 138 -5.54 -15.00 1.64
CA PRO A 138 -6.34 -14.99 2.88
C PRO A 138 -7.55 -14.04 2.77
N ASP A 139 -8.66 -14.39 3.41
CA ASP A 139 -9.91 -13.61 3.33
C ASP A 139 -9.71 -12.13 3.70
N PHE A 140 -8.88 -11.84 4.71
CA PHE A 140 -8.60 -10.47 5.15
C PHE A 140 -7.75 -9.68 4.13
N VAL A 141 -6.95 -10.37 3.30
CA VAL A 141 -6.24 -9.77 2.16
C VAL A 141 -7.24 -9.47 1.05
N ALA A 142 -8.14 -10.43 0.77
CA ALA A 142 -9.16 -10.24 -0.25
C ALA A 142 -10.10 -9.07 0.10
N GLU A 143 -10.55 -8.96 1.36
CA GLU A 143 -11.36 -7.83 1.85
C GLU A 143 -10.64 -6.49 1.59
N PHE A 144 -9.37 -6.39 1.96
CA PHE A 144 -8.58 -5.18 1.79
C PHE A 144 -8.39 -4.77 0.32
N VAL A 145 -8.06 -5.74 -0.55
CA VAL A 145 -7.87 -5.49 -1.99
C VAL A 145 -9.20 -5.10 -2.63
N CYS A 146 -10.28 -5.80 -2.32
CA CYS A 146 -11.60 -5.50 -2.86
C CYS A 146 -12.12 -4.14 -2.40
N ASP A 147 -11.86 -3.73 -1.15
CA ASP A 147 -12.21 -2.39 -0.65
C ASP A 147 -11.46 -1.29 -1.41
N THR A 148 -10.17 -1.51 -1.68
CA THR A 148 -9.33 -0.60 -2.47
C THR A 148 -9.83 -0.50 -3.92
N LEU A 149 -10.10 -1.63 -4.58
CA LEU A 149 -10.60 -1.67 -5.94
C LEU A 149 -12.01 -1.09 -6.07
N ARG A 150 -12.90 -1.30 -5.09
CA ARG A 150 -14.23 -0.68 -5.05
C ARG A 150 -14.13 0.83 -4.97
N THR A 151 -13.19 1.34 -4.18
CA THR A 151 -12.90 2.78 -4.11
C THR A 151 -12.34 3.30 -5.44
N ALA A 152 -11.34 2.62 -6.01
CA ALA A 152 -10.70 3.01 -7.26
C ALA A 152 -11.68 3.01 -8.46
N THR A 153 -12.59 2.05 -8.53
CA THR A 153 -13.50 1.87 -9.66
C THR A 153 -14.83 2.61 -9.50
N GLY A 154 -15.39 2.63 -8.28
CA GLY A 154 -16.72 3.19 -8.01
C GLY A 154 -16.73 4.53 -7.27
N GLY A 155 -15.60 4.94 -6.66
CA GLY A 155 -15.50 6.17 -5.89
C GLY A 155 -15.47 7.44 -6.76
N THR A 156 -15.91 8.56 -6.19
CA THR A 156 -15.62 9.89 -6.72
C THR A 156 -14.13 10.20 -6.64
N THR A 157 -13.62 11.10 -7.48
CA THR A 157 -12.20 11.52 -7.44
C THR A 157 -11.76 11.96 -6.05
N LEU A 158 -12.64 12.66 -5.31
CA LEU A 158 -12.35 13.09 -3.94
C LEU A 158 -12.22 11.92 -2.95
N GLN A 159 -13.05 10.89 -3.08
CA GLN A 159 -12.95 9.67 -2.25
C GLN A 159 -11.65 8.91 -2.55
N VAL A 160 -11.33 8.74 -3.83
CA VAL A 160 -10.09 8.07 -4.26
C VAL A 160 -8.88 8.84 -3.74
N MET A 161 -8.89 10.17 -3.89
CA MET A 161 -7.81 11.04 -3.44
C MET A 161 -7.60 10.99 -1.92
N ALA A 162 -8.69 11.02 -1.13
CA ALA A 162 -8.60 10.89 0.32
C ALA A 162 -8.13 9.48 0.75
N SER A 163 -8.61 8.43 0.09
CA SER A 163 -8.15 7.06 0.35
C SER A 163 -6.67 6.88 0.03
N PHE A 164 -6.22 7.40 -1.11
CA PHE A 164 -4.82 7.44 -1.52
C PHE A 164 -3.98 8.20 -0.49
N LEU A 165 -4.34 9.45 -0.18
CA LEU A 165 -3.53 10.31 0.67
C LEU A 165 -3.39 9.77 2.10
N TYR A 166 -4.51 9.43 2.75
CA TYR A 166 -4.49 9.06 4.17
C TYR A 166 -4.31 7.57 4.42
N GLY A 167 -4.68 6.71 3.46
CA GLY A 167 -4.56 5.26 3.62
C GLY A 167 -3.26 4.68 3.08
N ARG A 168 -2.54 5.43 2.23
CA ARG A 168 -1.35 4.97 1.52
C ARG A 168 -0.21 5.98 1.64
N GLU A 169 -0.32 7.11 0.95
CA GLU A 169 0.78 8.07 0.76
C GLU A 169 1.36 8.60 2.08
N ASN A 170 0.54 9.25 2.92
CA ASN A 170 1.02 9.91 4.14
C ASN A 170 1.42 8.94 5.25
N VAL A 171 1.01 7.68 5.17
CA VAL A 171 1.28 6.69 6.23
C VAL A 171 2.56 5.92 5.95
N ILE A 172 2.87 5.65 4.68
CA ILE A 172 3.95 4.76 4.25
C ILE A 172 5.30 5.13 4.88
N PRO A 173 5.80 6.39 4.84
CA PRO A 173 7.11 6.72 5.39
C PRO A 173 7.23 6.44 6.89
N GLY A 174 6.25 6.89 7.68
CA GLY A 174 6.26 6.68 9.13
C GLY A 174 6.07 5.21 9.52
N MET A 175 5.27 4.47 8.75
CA MET A 175 5.07 3.03 8.96
C MET A 175 6.32 2.22 8.61
N PHE A 176 7.02 2.54 7.53
CA PHE A 176 8.23 1.84 7.12
C PHE A 176 9.43 2.19 7.99
N GLN A 177 9.60 3.46 8.38
CA GLN A 177 10.56 3.84 9.41
C GLN A 177 10.26 3.08 10.72
N GLY A 178 9.00 3.08 11.12
CA GLY A 178 8.54 2.37 12.30
C GLY A 178 8.72 0.84 12.24
N LEU A 179 8.76 0.25 11.04
CA LEU A 179 9.06 -1.16 10.84
C LEU A 179 10.56 -1.41 11.04
N LEU A 180 11.41 -0.63 10.35
CA LEU A 180 12.87 -0.74 10.47
C LEU A 180 13.37 -0.53 11.91
N ASP A 181 12.72 0.35 12.67
CA ASP A 181 13.08 0.64 14.06
C ASP A 181 12.75 -0.50 15.04
N ARG A 182 11.79 -1.38 14.71
CA ARG A 182 11.21 -2.34 15.67
C ARG A 182 11.25 -3.80 15.26
N TRP A 183 11.51 -4.11 14.00
CA TRP A 183 11.65 -5.49 13.57
C TRP A 183 12.87 -6.15 14.22
N GLY A 184 12.85 -7.48 14.34
CA GLY A 184 13.89 -8.26 15.02
C GLY A 184 15.01 -8.76 14.10
N LEU A 185 15.08 -8.27 12.87
CA LEU A 185 16.02 -8.74 11.84
C LEU A 185 17.20 -7.80 11.67
N ASP A 186 18.37 -8.36 11.38
CA ASP A 186 19.50 -7.60 10.85
C ASP A 186 19.17 -7.20 9.39
N THR A 187 19.41 -5.94 9.03
CA THR A 187 19.16 -5.42 7.68
C THR A 187 19.90 -6.20 6.61
N LEU A 188 21.04 -6.81 6.94
CA LEU A 188 21.81 -7.68 6.06
C LEU A 188 21.10 -9.00 5.72
N GLN A 189 20.07 -9.40 6.47
CA GLN A 189 19.30 -10.60 6.20
C GLN A 189 18.25 -10.41 5.09
N ALA A 190 17.88 -9.16 4.78
CA ALA A 190 16.88 -8.84 3.77
C ALA A 190 17.20 -7.52 3.03
N PRO A 191 18.39 -7.38 2.42
CA PRO A 191 18.87 -6.10 1.88
C PRO A 191 17.96 -5.53 0.79
N GLY A 192 17.37 -6.38 -0.08
CA GLY A 192 16.41 -5.93 -1.10
C GLY A 192 15.11 -5.37 -0.50
N PHE A 193 14.64 -5.94 0.61
CA PHE A 193 13.47 -5.44 1.32
C PHE A 193 13.78 -4.14 2.05
N VAL A 194 14.95 -4.03 2.69
CA VAL A 194 15.40 -2.79 3.34
C VAL A 194 15.53 -1.67 2.30
N TYR A 195 16.16 -1.94 1.15
CA TYR A 195 16.23 -1.00 0.04
C TYR A 195 14.84 -0.53 -0.41
N TYR A 196 13.88 -1.44 -0.55
CA TYR A 196 12.50 -1.10 -0.89
C TYR A 196 11.87 -0.14 0.14
N LEU A 197 12.04 -0.40 1.44
CA LEU A 197 11.50 0.44 2.52
C LEU A 197 12.17 1.82 2.56
N GLU A 198 13.50 1.86 2.49
CA GLU A 198 14.28 3.11 2.49
C GLU A 198 13.91 3.98 1.29
N ARG A 199 13.69 3.37 0.12
CA ARG A 199 13.29 4.10 -1.09
C ARG A 199 11.96 4.82 -0.94
N HIS A 200 10.98 4.24 -0.24
CA HIS A 200 9.71 4.92 0.06
C HIS A 200 9.85 5.99 1.15
N ILE A 201 10.75 5.78 2.12
CA ILE A 201 11.02 6.81 3.13
C ILE A 201 11.66 8.03 2.47
N GLU A 202 12.61 7.83 1.55
CA GLU A 202 13.30 8.92 0.84
C GLU A 202 12.41 9.62 -0.19
N LEU A 203 11.65 8.88 -1.00
CA LEU A 203 10.84 9.43 -2.08
C LEU A 203 9.60 10.19 -1.58
N ASP A 204 8.95 9.72 -0.51
CA ASP A 204 7.64 10.25 -0.09
C ASP A 204 7.72 11.28 1.05
N ALA A 205 8.85 11.40 1.75
CA ALA A 205 8.95 12.25 2.94
C ALA A 205 8.90 13.76 2.67
N ASP A 206 9.51 14.26 1.59
CA ASP A 206 9.75 15.70 1.43
C ASP A 206 8.90 16.39 0.33
N GLU A 207 8.46 15.68 -0.72
CA GLU A 207 7.77 16.32 -1.85
C GLU A 207 6.29 15.91 -2.02
N HIS A 208 5.98 14.61 -1.97
CA HIS A 208 4.64 14.12 -2.33
C HIS A 208 3.57 14.42 -1.29
N GLY A 209 3.82 14.17 0.01
CA GLY A 209 2.84 14.41 1.08
C GLY A 209 2.28 15.84 1.14
N PRO A 210 3.14 16.89 1.19
CA PRO A 210 2.69 18.28 1.14
C PRO A 210 1.97 18.64 -0.16
N ALA A 211 2.41 18.11 -1.30
CA ALA A 211 1.77 18.35 -2.60
C ALA A 211 0.38 17.70 -2.67
N ALA A 212 0.24 16.48 -2.18
CA ALA A 212 -1.01 15.75 -2.15
C ALA A 212 -2.03 16.40 -1.20
N SER A 213 -1.55 16.96 -0.08
CA SER A 213 -2.40 17.76 0.83
C SER A 213 -2.93 19.03 0.14
N ARG A 214 -2.10 19.73 -0.65
CA ARG A 214 -2.53 20.90 -1.45
C ARG A 214 -3.52 20.52 -2.56
N MET A 215 -3.29 19.39 -3.22
CA MET A 215 -4.20 18.82 -4.22
C MET A 215 -5.58 18.55 -3.61
N LEU A 216 -5.63 17.93 -2.43
CA LEU A 216 -6.88 17.67 -1.73
C LEU A 216 -7.60 18.96 -1.29
N ALA A 217 -6.87 19.94 -0.74
CA ALA A 217 -7.44 21.23 -0.36
C ALA A 217 -8.10 21.95 -1.55
N THR A 218 -7.45 21.93 -2.71
CA THR A 218 -8.01 22.45 -3.97
C THR A 218 -9.31 21.74 -4.33
N MET A 219 -9.38 20.42 -4.16
CA MET A 219 -10.59 19.66 -4.48
C MET A 219 -11.73 19.88 -3.49
N LEU A 220 -11.43 19.99 -2.20
CA LEU A 220 -12.40 20.31 -1.16
C LEU A 220 -13.11 21.63 -1.42
N GLY A 221 -12.37 22.67 -1.86
CA GLY A 221 -12.93 23.98 -2.18
C GLY A 221 -14.00 23.98 -3.29
N ARG A 222 -14.10 22.88 -4.07
CA ARG A 222 -15.09 22.75 -5.16
C ARG A 222 -16.35 22.00 -4.77
N GLN A 223 -16.45 21.45 -3.54
CA GLN A 223 -17.57 20.58 -3.14
C GLN A 223 -18.16 20.98 -1.79
N ARG A 224 -19.48 21.26 -1.74
CA ARG A 224 -20.21 21.67 -0.53
C ARG A 224 -20.04 20.70 0.65
N ASP A 225 -20.07 19.40 0.40
CA ASP A 225 -19.92 18.35 1.42
C ASP A 225 -18.56 17.63 1.35
N GLY A 226 -17.59 18.20 0.62
CA GLY A 226 -16.32 17.53 0.31
C GLY A 226 -15.56 17.10 1.56
N LEU A 227 -15.62 17.90 2.63
CA LEU A 227 -14.91 17.60 3.87
C LEU A 227 -15.42 16.33 4.55
N LYS A 228 -16.73 16.12 4.54
CA LYS A 228 -17.34 14.90 5.10
C LYS A 228 -16.93 13.69 4.27
N VAL A 229 -17.04 13.80 2.95
CA VAL A 229 -16.67 12.75 2.00
C VAL A 229 -15.20 12.34 2.15
N ALA A 230 -14.29 13.31 2.22
CA ALA A 230 -12.85 13.05 2.40
C ALA A 230 -12.56 12.38 3.76
N ARG A 231 -13.18 12.84 4.85
CA ARG A 231 -13.01 12.24 6.18
C ARG A 231 -13.53 10.81 6.24
N ASP A 232 -14.68 10.54 5.65
CA ASP A 232 -15.26 9.19 5.62
C ASP A 232 -14.37 8.23 4.83
N ALA A 233 -13.87 8.65 3.65
CA ALA A 233 -12.95 7.86 2.84
C ALA A 233 -11.60 7.63 3.55
N ALA A 234 -11.02 8.67 4.16
CA ALA A 234 -9.77 8.55 4.93
C ALA A 234 -9.91 7.56 6.10
N ARG A 235 -11.00 7.66 6.87
CA ARG A 235 -11.27 6.73 7.97
C ARG A 235 -11.44 5.30 7.49
N GLN A 236 -12.17 5.08 6.38
CA GLN A 236 -12.36 3.75 5.80
C GLN A 236 -11.02 3.14 5.38
N ALA A 237 -10.19 3.89 4.65
CA ALA A 237 -8.90 3.41 4.18
C ALA A 237 -7.93 3.06 5.34
N LEU A 238 -7.89 3.92 6.37
CA LEU A 238 -7.08 3.67 7.57
C LEU A 238 -7.56 2.44 8.35
N ASN A 239 -8.87 2.29 8.56
CA ASN A 239 -9.42 1.13 9.25
C ASN A 239 -9.19 -0.18 8.48
N ALA A 240 -9.31 -0.15 7.15
CA ALA A 240 -9.01 -1.30 6.30
C ALA A 240 -7.54 -1.72 6.47
N ARG A 241 -6.61 -0.75 6.53
CA ARG A 241 -5.19 -1.04 6.77
C ARG A 241 -4.93 -1.62 8.16
N HIS A 242 -5.56 -1.07 9.20
CA HIS A 242 -5.49 -1.65 10.56
C HIS A 242 -5.97 -3.10 10.54
N ARG A 243 -7.13 -3.38 9.94
CA ARG A 243 -7.65 -4.76 9.84
C ARG A 243 -6.68 -5.69 9.13
N LEU A 244 -6.13 -5.28 7.98
CA LEU A 244 -5.13 -6.07 7.25
C LEU A 244 -3.98 -6.46 8.17
N TRP A 245 -3.46 -5.51 8.94
CA TRP A 245 -2.30 -5.74 9.80
C TRP A 245 -2.61 -6.44 11.11
N ASP A 246 -3.76 -6.21 11.72
CA ASP A 246 -4.24 -6.97 12.87
C ASP A 246 -4.30 -8.46 12.52
N CYS A 247 -4.94 -8.79 11.38
CA CYS A 247 -5.03 -10.16 10.88
C CYS A 247 -3.66 -10.72 10.47
N THR A 248 -2.79 -9.90 9.88
CA THR A 248 -1.40 -10.30 9.57
C THR A 248 -0.65 -10.67 10.85
N ALA A 249 -0.72 -9.83 11.89
CA ALA A 249 -0.06 -10.09 13.16
C ALA A 249 -0.57 -11.38 13.83
N MET A 250 -1.88 -11.64 13.77
CA MET A 250 -2.47 -12.91 14.23
C MET A 250 -1.90 -14.10 13.46
N GLN A 251 -1.88 -14.04 12.13
CA GLN A 251 -1.33 -15.09 11.27
C GLN A 251 0.15 -15.36 11.58
N LEU A 252 0.95 -14.32 11.79
CA LEU A 252 2.38 -14.46 12.15
C LEU A 252 2.55 -15.15 13.51
N ARG A 253 1.73 -14.82 14.51
CA ARG A 253 1.76 -15.49 15.82
C ARG A 253 1.36 -16.95 15.74
N GLU A 254 0.38 -17.30 14.91
CA GLU A 254 -0.03 -18.69 14.69
C GLU A 254 1.10 -19.50 14.05
N ILE A 255 1.76 -18.96 13.02
CA ILE A 255 2.93 -19.59 12.39
C ILE A 255 4.06 -19.80 13.40
N ALA A 256 4.36 -18.79 14.22
CA ALA A 256 5.38 -18.91 15.27
C ALA A 256 5.03 -19.98 16.31
N THR A 257 3.76 -20.08 16.69
CA THR A 257 3.27 -21.10 17.64
C THR A 257 3.42 -22.51 17.06
N MET A 258 3.00 -22.71 15.81
CA MET A 258 3.12 -24.00 15.12
C MET A 258 4.58 -24.43 14.92
N ALA A 259 5.50 -23.48 14.74
CA ALA A 259 6.93 -23.76 14.64
C ALA A 259 7.56 -24.13 16.00
N ALA A 260 7.00 -23.66 17.11
CA ALA A 260 7.48 -23.93 18.46
C ALA A 260 6.96 -25.25 19.06
N GLU A 261 5.85 -25.79 18.55
CA GLU A 261 5.36 -27.10 18.97
C GLU A 261 6.33 -28.22 18.52
N PRO A 262 6.83 -29.06 19.44
CA PRO A 262 7.66 -30.20 19.04
C PRO A 262 6.82 -31.11 18.15
N ARG A 263 7.34 -31.45 16.96
CA ARG A 263 6.76 -32.51 16.10
C ARG A 263 6.59 -33.75 16.98
N ALA A 264 5.37 -34.04 17.43
CA ALA A 264 5.07 -35.26 18.15
C ALA A 264 5.52 -36.41 17.26
N ALA A 265 6.53 -37.14 17.73
CA ALA A 265 7.09 -38.28 17.03
C ALA A 265 5.96 -39.26 16.73
N THR A 266 5.59 -39.36 15.46
CA THR A 266 4.81 -40.47 14.94
C THR A 266 5.75 -41.66 14.86
N ALA A 267 5.75 -42.45 15.93
CA ALA A 267 6.26 -43.81 15.96
C ALA A 267 5.22 -44.78 15.39
#